data_AF-A0A0D8XRC4-F1
#
_entry.id   AF-A0A0D8XRC4-F1
#
_cell.length_a   1.000
_cell.length_b   1.000
_cell.length_c   1.000
_cell.angle_alpha   90.00
_cell.angle_beta   90.00
_cell.angle_gamma   90.00
#
_symmetry.space_group_name_H-M   'P 1'
#
loop_
_entity.id
_entity.type
_entity.pdbx_description
1 polymer ?
#
loop_
_entity_poly.entity_id
_entity_poly.type
_entity_poly.pdbx_seq_one_letter_code
_entity_poly.pdbx_strand_id
1 'polypeptide(L)'
;MVISSEKKQELLRNLDEFFAKTDKANSSDAENLLTNFTMLKRDVLDRLVVVKLNGGLGTTMGCYGPKSFIKVKGELSFLDIARQQHKVFNETHHCDVPLILMNSFYTDELTIRELGKNSNVRTFCQSRCPRIDSETLLPVEETDEKQKWYPPGHGDIFHSLAVSGLLDELLQQGRDIMFVSNIDNTGATLDLKIAQFACDEAVDYIMECTTKTQSDIKGGTLIDIAGQLMHLEFLKYLQNIWMNSVPHVHSNPQQSSYYSVRNLYWWMHTKFSVVLLNGVHVKRSRFLPVKKTDDLLAISSDLYFIGPDRSLKLIEERDSAPIIQLGKYFQTVDEFHARFDDYPNICDLRSLKIEGDVRFEKNVTLKGDVNIVNNSGKQQIISSGTLINNERVVFN
;
A
#
# COMPACT_ATOMS: atom_id res chain seq x y z
N MET A 1 16.14 -4.38 24.51
CA MET A 1 16.35 -3.06 25.12
C MET A 1 15.11 -2.23 24.91
N VAL A 2 14.32 -2.00 25.95
CA VAL A 2 13.16 -1.11 25.88
C VAL A 2 13.69 0.33 25.87
N ILE A 3 13.36 1.16 24.88
CA ILE A 3 13.67 2.61 24.91
C ILE A 3 12.91 3.19 26.10
N SER A 4 13.57 4.05 26.88
CA SER A 4 12.93 4.75 27.99
C SER A 4 11.80 5.66 27.46
N SER A 5 10.74 5.86 28.25
CA SER A 5 9.64 6.76 27.89
C SER A 5 10.13 8.18 27.55
N GLU A 6 11.23 8.63 28.18
CA GLU A 6 11.90 9.90 27.90
C GLU A 6 12.50 9.94 26.49
N LYS A 7 13.26 8.91 26.09
CA LYS A 7 13.88 8.87 24.76
C LYS A 7 12.83 8.71 23.65
N LYS A 8 11.69 8.05 23.94
CA LYS A 8 10.53 8.01 23.03
C LYS A 8 9.91 9.40 22.81
N GLN A 9 9.70 10.17 23.88
CA GLN A 9 9.20 11.55 23.76
C GLN A 9 10.21 12.47 23.08
N GLU A 10 11.51 12.28 23.31
CA GLU A 10 12.58 12.99 22.62
C GLU A 10 12.55 12.72 21.11
N LEU A 11 12.46 11.45 20.68
CA LEU A 11 12.38 11.07 19.27
C LEU A 11 11.13 11.64 18.58
N LEU A 12 9.98 11.62 19.26
CA LEU A 12 8.75 12.22 18.73
C LEU A 12 8.87 13.74 18.56
N ARG A 13 9.49 14.42 19.54
CA ARG A 13 9.77 15.86 19.43
C ARG A 13 10.76 16.15 18.30
N ASN A 14 11.82 15.36 18.16
CA ASN A 14 12.81 15.51 17.09
C ASN A 14 12.16 15.31 15.71
N LEU A 15 11.25 14.35 15.59
CA LEU A 15 10.46 14.09 14.39
C LEU A 15 9.57 15.30 14.04
N ASP A 16 8.80 15.81 15.00
CA ASP A 16 7.94 16.97 14.80
C ASP A 16 8.75 18.22 14.42
N GLU A 17 9.89 18.45 15.08
CA GLU A 17 10.81 19.54 14.74
C GLU A 17 11.42 19.39 13.35
N PHE A 18 11.79 18.16 12.94
CA PHE A 18 12.37 17.87 11.64
C PHE A 18 11.36 18.14 10.51
N PHE A 19 10.12 17.66 10.64
CA PHE A 19 9.07 17.98 9.67
C PHE A 19 8.73 19.47 9.66
N ALA A 20 8.64 20.12 10.82
CA ALA A 20 8.37 21.56 10.88
C ALA A 20 9.48 22.41 10.23
N LYS A 21 10.76 22.02 10.38
CA LYS A 21 11.90 22.67 9.73
C LYS A 21 11.89 22.45 8.21
N THR A 22 11.64 21.21 7.78
CA THR A 22 11.66 20.85 6.34
C THR A 22 10.43 21.34 5.57
N ASP A 23 9.30 21.59 6.24
CA ASP A 23 8.10 22.14 5.59
C ASP A 23 8.14 23.69 5.52
N LYS A 24 8.77 24.36 6.49
CA LYS A 24 9.00 25.83 6.48
C LYS A 24 10.13 26.27 5.55
N ALA A 25 11.08 25.39 5.24
CA ALA A 25 12.19 25.67 4.31
C ALA A 25 11.75 25.96 2.86
N ASN A 26 10.45 25.86 2.55
CA ASN A 26 9.87 26.26 1.26
C ASN A 26 9.77 27.79 1.06
N SER A 27 10.18 28.61 2.03
CA SER A 27 10.27 30.07 1.86
C SER A 27 11.63 30.64 2.32
N SER A 28 12.32 31.27 1.37
CA SER A 28 13.50 32.16 1.45
C SER A 28 14.78 31.75 2.21
N ASP A 29 14.75 30.88 3.23
CA ASP A 29 15.98 30.38 3.92
C ASP A 29 16.57 29.12 3.25
N ALA A 30 16.14 28.85 2.02
CA ALA A 30 16.25 27.57 1.36
C ALA A 30 17.68 27.21 0.94
N GLU A 31 18.51 28.15 0.45
CA GLU A 31 19.79 27.82 -0.22
C GLU A 31 20.84 27.16 0.68
N ASN A 32 21.02 27.62 1.92
CA ASN A 32 22.03 27.05 2.84
C ASN A 32 21.57 25.72 3.47
N LEU A 33 20.27 25.56 3.74
CA LEU A 33 19.67 24.31 4.20
C LEU A 33 19.60 23.27 3.07
N LEU A 34 19.30 23.70 1.83
CA LEU A 34 19.36 22.85 0.64
C LEU A 34 20.77 22.30 0.44
N THR A 35 21.82 23.09 0.60
CA THR A 35 23.20 22.61 0.37
C THR A 35 23.61 21.51 1.36
N ASN A 36 23.29 21.66 2.65
CA ASN A 36 23.50 20.61 3.66
C ASN A 36 22.58 19.40 3.41
N PHE A 37 21.29 19.64 3.12
CA PHE A 37 20.35 18.58 2.77
C PHE A 37 20.76 17.84 1.49
N THR A 38 21.44 18.49 0.53
CA THR A 38 21.87 17.90 -0.75
C THR A 38 23.10 17.00 -0.58
N MET A 39 24.00 17.30 0.36
CA MET A 39 25.13 16.43 0.74
C MET A 39 24.64 15.22 1.57
N LEU A 40 23.80 15.45 2.58
CA LEU A 40 23.17 14.40 3.41
C LEU A 40 22.32 13.44 2.56
N LYS A 41 21.63 13.97 1.55
CA LYS A 41 20.82 13.21 0.60
C LYS A 41 21.62 12.21 -0.26
N ARG A 42 22.87 12.48 -0.62
CA ARG A 42 23.68 11.53 -1.41
C ARG A 42 24.08 10.31 -0.59
N ASP A 43 24.52 10.49 0.65
CA ASP A 43 24.89 9.38 1.55
C ASP A 43 23.69 8.45 1.79
N VAL A 44 22.51 9.03 2.04
CA VAL A 44 21.29 8.25 2.25
C VAL A 44 20.86 7.51 0.98
N LEU A 45 20.98 8.14 -0.20
CA LEU A 45 20.63 7.50 -1.48
C LEU A 45 21.50 6.29 -1.78
N ASP A 46 22.80 6.34 -1.52
CA ASP A 46 23.71 5.23 -1.76
C ASP A 46 23.44 4.05 -0.81
N ARG A 47 22.90 4.34 0.37
CA ARG A 47 22.53 3.38 1.41
C ARG A 47 21.14 2.74 1.21
N LEU A 48 20.30 3.30 0.34
CA LEU A 48 18.91 2.89 0.18
C LEU A 48 18.71 1.68 -0.75
N VAL A 49 17.65 0.91 -0.47
CA VAL A 49 17.05 -0.10 -1.35
C VAL A 49 15.52 -0.04 -1.23
N VAL A 50 14.82 -0.25 -2.34
CA VAL A 50 13.34 -0.32 -2.38
C VAL A 50 12.90 -1.76 -2.58
N VAL A 51 12.03 -2.25 -1.69
CA VAL A 51 11.38 -3.56 -1.79
C VAL A 51 9.88 -3.41 -1.94
N LYS A 52 9.31 -4.04 -2.98
CA LYS A 52 7.87 -4.15 -3.16
C LYS A 52 7.39 -5.57 -2.87
N LEU A 53 6.40 -5.70 -1.99
CA LEU A 53 5.78 -6.98 -1.67
C LEU A 53 4.88 -7.41 -2.82
N ASN A 54 5.23 -8.52 -3.49
CA ASN A 54 4.62 -9.03 -4.72
C ASN A 54 4.18 -10.50 -4.60
N GLY A 55 4.04 -11.02 -3.37
CA GLY A 55 3.64 -12.41 -3.13
C GLY A 55 2.14 -12.69 -3.29
N GLY A 56 1.31 -11.65 -3.36
CA GLY A 56 -0.15 -11.75 -3.37
C GLY A 56 -0.75 -12.03 -4.75
N LEU A 57 -1.76 -12.89 -4.77
CA LEU A 57 -2.60 -13.12 -5.94
C LEU A 57 -3.79 -12.16 -5.97
N GLY A 58 -4.32 -11.92 -7.17
CA GLY A 58 -5.54 -11.14 -7.37
C GLY A 58 -6.85 -11.92 -7.15
N THR A 59 -6.83 -13.01 -6.37
CA THR A 59 -7.97 -13.95 -6.24
C THR A 59 -9.24 -13.29 -5.72
N THR A 60 -9.12 -12.30 -4.82
CA THR A 60 -10.25 -11.50 -4.32
C THR A 60 -10.96 -10.71 -5.41
N MET A 61 -10.28 -10.46 -6.52
CA MET A 61 -10.80 -9.77 -7.70
C MET A 61 -10.89 -10.76 -8.90
N GLY A 62 -10.95 -12.06 -8.64
CA GLY A 62 -11.10 -13.09 -9.68
C GLY A 62 -9.86 -13.33 -10.56
N CYS A 63 -8.73 -12.68 -10.31
CA CYS A 63 -7.50 -12.92 -11.09
C CYS A 63 -6.68 -14.08 -10.50
N TYR A 64 -6.33 -15.04 -11.35
CA TYR A 64 -5.46 -16.18 -10.98
C TYR A 64 -3.96 -15.85 -11.01
N GLY A 65 -3.57 -14.71 -11.59
CA GLY A 65 -2.18 -14.25 -11.69
C GLY A 65 -1.73 -13.35 -10.52
N PRO A 66 -0.46 -12.90 -10.55
CA PRO A 66 0.06 -11.91 -9.63
C PRO A 66 -0.83 -10.68 -9.62
N LYS A 67 -1.17 -10.19 -8.42
CA LYS A 67 -1.99 -8.97 -8.30
C LYS A 67 -1.34 -7.77 -8.99
N SER A 68 0.00 -7.77 -9.05
CA SER A 68 0.77 -6.71 -9.68
C SER A 68 0.53 -6.53 -11.18
N PHE A 69 -0.05 -7.52 -11.85
CA PHE A 69 -0.33 -7.48 -13.29
C PHE A 69 -1.67 -6.85 -13.64
N ILE A 70 -2.55 -6.65 -12.64
CA ILE A 70 -3.85 -5.99 -12.83
C ILE A 70 -3.62 -4.58 -13.37
N LYS A 71 -4.33 -4.24 -14.45
CA LYS A 71 -4.30 -2.90 -15.07
C LYS A 71 -5.09 -1.92 -14.21
N VAL A 72 -4.47 -0.79 -13.92
CA VAL A 72 -4.94 0.18 -12.92
C VAL A 72 -5.32 1.50 -13.57
N LYS A 73 -4.49 2.01 -14.48
CA LYS A 73 -4.69 3.30 -15.13
C LYS A 73 -4.27 3.21 -16.59
N GLY A 74 -5.26 3.23 -17.49
CA GLY A 74 -5.04 2.87 -18.89
C GLY A 74 -4.39 1.48 -18.98
N GLU A 75 -3.34 1.35 -19.79
CA GLU A 75 -2.61 0.10 -19.98
C GLU A 75 -1.56 -0.21 -18.89
N LEU A 76 -1.47 0.62 -17.85
CA LEU A 76 -0.46 0.47 -16.80
C LEU A 76 -0.95 -0.43 -15.67
N SER A 77 -0.18 -1.49 -15.40
CA SER A 77 -0.36 -2.34 -14.22
C SER A 77 0.25 -1.73 -12.96
N PHE A 78 -0.03 -2.32 -11.79
CA PHE A 78 0.68 -1.96 -10.55
C PHE A 78 2.20 -2.09 -10.69
N LEU A 79 2.67 -3.15 -11.36
CA LEU A 79 4.09 -3.35 -11.62
C LEU A 79 4.66 -2.25 -12.52
N ASP A 80 3.93 -1.87 -13.57
CA ASP A 80 4.34 -0.80 -14.48
C ASP A 80 4.47 0.54 -13.75
N ILE A 81 3.47 0.88 -12.93
CA ILE A 81 3.49 2.09 -12.10
C ILE A 81 4.68 2.07 -11.15
N ALA A 82 4.91 0.96 -10.43
CA ALA A 82 6.04 0.84 -9.50
C ALA A 82 7.41 1.00 -10.20
N ARG A 83 7.57 0.39 -11.39
CA ARG A 83 8.80 0.52 -12.20
C ARG A 83 9.01 1.95 -12.70
N GLN A 84 7.94 2.60 -13.17
CA GLN A 84 8.01 3.98 -13.65
C GLN A 84 8.31 4.97 -12.52
N GLN A 85 7.67 4.82 -11.35
CA GLN A 85 7.97 5.61 -10.14
C GLN A 85 9.43 5.49 -9.76
N HIS A 86 9.93 4.27 -9.71
CA HIS A 86 11.31 4.00 -9.33
C HIS A 86 12.32 4.55 -10.35
N LYS A 87 12.03 4.40 -11.65
CA LYS A 87 12.85 4.97 -12.72
C LYS A 87 12.92 6.50 -12.61
N VAL A 88 11.78 7.18 -12.47
CA VAL A 88 11.74 8.63 -12.34
C VAL A 88 12.44 9.10 -11.07
N PHE A 89 12.34 8.35 -9.97
CA PHE A 89 13.07 8.64 -8.74
C PHE A 89 14.59 8.62 -8.97
N ASN A 90 15.14 7.57 -9.58
CA ASN A 90 16.56 7.45 -9.87
C ASN A 90 17.05 8.54 -10.85
N GLU A 91 16.26 8.85 -11.89
CA GLU A 91 16.56 9.93 -12.84
C GLU A 91 16.56 11.31 -12.18
N THR A 92 15.57 11.59 -11.32
CA THR A 92 15.41 12.89 -10.63
C THR A 92 16.49 13.13 -9.58
N HIS A 93 16.98 12.05 -8.96
CA HIS A 93 17.99 12.15 -7.91
C HIS A 93 19.40 11.79 -8.37
N HIS A 94 19.57 11.44 -9.65
CA HIS A 94 20.83 11.01 -10.23
C HIS A 94 21.51 9.91 -9.41
N CYS A 95 20.73 8.90 -9.01
CA CYS A 95 21.17 7.78 -8.17
C CYS A 95 20.81 6.43 -8.82
N ASP A 96 21.34 5.37 -8.23
CA ASP A 96 21.05 3.98 -8.63
C ASP A 96 20.55 3.20 -7.41
N VAL A 97 19.40 3.60 -6.86
CA VAL A 97 18.73 2.83 -5.81
C VAL A 97 18.14 1.57 -6.48
N PRO A 98 18.33 0.36 -5.93
CA PRO A 98 17.77 -0.85 -6.50
C PRO A 98 16.29 -1.03 -6.14
N LEU A 99 15.52 -1.56 -7.09
CA LEU A 99 14.16 -2.08 -6.87
C LEU A 99 14.18 -3.60 -6.81
N ILE A 100 13.62 -4.14 -5.74
CA ILE A 100 13.52 -5.58 -5.49
C ILE A 100 12.06 -5.98 -5.29
N LEU A 101 11.63 -7.07 -5.90
CA LEU A 101 10.31 -7.66 -5.68
C LEU A 101 10.42 -8.91 -4.80
N MET A 102 9.64 -8.94 -3.72
CA MET A 102 9.46 -10.14 -2.91
C MET A 102 8.28 -10.94 -3.48
N ASN A 103 8.58 -12.01 -4.21
CA ASN A 103 7.60 -12.88 -4.83
C ASN A 103 7.17 -14.01 -3.90
N SER A 104 6.14 -14.76 -4.29
CA SER A 104 5.80 -16.05 -3.72
C SER A 104 5.94 -17.14 -4.77
N PHE A 105 5.91 -18.40 -4.36
CA PHE A 105 5.87 -19.53 -5.30
C PHE A 105 4.65 -19.50 -6.25
N TYR A 106 3.64 -18.67 -5.98
CA TYR A 106 2.54 -18.43 -6.90
C TYR A 106 2.85 -17.36 -7.96
N THR A 107 3.69 -16.37 -7.63
CA THR A 107 3.91 -15.18 -8.46
C THR A 107 5.28 -15.14 -9.13
N ASP A 108 6.25 -15.90 -8.64
CA ASP A 108 7.66 -15.78 -9.00
C ASP A 108 7.94 -16.04 -10.48
N GLU A 109 7.53 -17.20 -10.99
CA GLU A 109 7.79 -17.60 -12.39
C GLU A 109 7.18 -16.59 -13.38
N LEU A 110 5.93 -16.18 -13.15
CA LEU A 110 5.23 -15.23 -13.99
C LEU A 110 5.88 -13.85 -13.92
N THR A 111 6.28 -13.40 -12.73
CA THR A 111 6.95 -12.10 -12.53
C THR A 111 8.31 -12.07 -13.23
N ILE A 112 9.13 -13.11 -13.08
CA ILE A 112 10.44 -13.20 -13.73
C ILE A 112 10.29 -13.20 -15.26
N ARG A 113 9.30 -13.94 -15.78
CA ARG A 113 9.00 -13.97 -17.21
C ARG A 113 8.61 -12.60 -17.75
N GLU A 114 7.74 -11.87 -17.03
CA GLU A 114 7.28 -10.53 -17.40
C GLU A 114 8.40 -9.48 -17.34
N LEU A 115 9.28 -9.55 -16.33
CA LEU A 115 10.42 -8.64 -16.21
C LEU A 115 11.42 -8.84 -17.34
N GLY A 116 11.65 -10.09 -17.76
CA GLY A 116 12.61 -10.43 -18.80
C GLY A 116 14.07 -10.35 -18.32
N LYS A 117 14.99 -10.89 -19.14
CA LYS A 117 16.41 -11.09 -18.76
C LYS A 117 17.21 -9.80 -18.52
N ASN A 118 16.78 -8.68 -19.11
CA ASN A 118 17.51 -7.40 -19.06
C ASN A 118 16.87 -6.41 -18.08
N SER A 119 16.04 -6.89 -17.15
CA SER A 119 15.42 -6.02 -16.14
C SER A 119 16.43 -5.62 -15.07
N ASN A 120 16.49 -4.34 -14.74
CA ASN A 120 17.23 -3.84 -13.57
C ASN A 120 16.50 -4.12 -12.24
N VAL A 121 15.34 -4.78 -12.29
CA VAL A 121 14.55 -5.16 -11.11
C VAL A 121 14.99 -6.54 -10.64
N ARG A 122 15.43 -6.63 -9.38
CA ARG A 122 15.82 -7.89 -8.75
C ARG A 122 14.61 -8.56 -8.11
N THR A 123 14.66 -9.87 -7.90
CA THR A 123 13.58 -10.62 -7.26
C THR A 123 14.13 -11.64 -6.27
N PHE A 124 13.37 -11.94 -5.23
CA PHE A 124 13.56 -13.13 -4.40
C PHE A 124 12.20 -13.72 -4.03
N CYS A 125 12.19 -15.02 -3.78
CA CYS A 125 10.97 -15.74 -3.42
C CYS A 125 10.91 -15.95 -1.91
N GLN A 126 9.76 -15.64 -1.31
CA GLN A 126 9.49 -15.92 0.09
C GLN A 126 9.32 -17.43 0.33
N SER A 127 9.42 -17.83 1.60
CA SER A 127 9.23 -19.20 2.04
C SER A 127 7.83 -19.73 1.68
N ARG A 128 7.67 -21.06 1.73
CA ARG A 128 6.37 -21.73 1.69
C ARG A 128 6.24 -22.65 2.89
N CYS A 129 5.06 -22.65 3.51
CA CYS A 129 4.73 -23.51 4.64
C CYS A 129 3.63 -24.49 4.27
N PRO A 130 3.66 -25.72 4.79
CA PRO A 130 2.57 -26.68 4.56
C PRO A 130 1.32 -26.20 5.28
N ARG A 131 0.17 -26.27 4.62
CA ARG A 131 -1.13 -26.10 5.26
C ARG A 131 -1.34 -27.25 6.23
N ILE A 132 -1.95 -26.94 7.36
CA ILE A 132 -2.27 -27.90 8.41
C ILE A 132 -3.77 -28.07 8.42
N ASP A 133 -4.21 -29.32 8.42
CA ASP A 133 -5.62 -29.68 8.55
C ASP A 133 -6.10 -29.34 9.98
N SER A 134 -7.25 -28.68 10.08
CA SER A 134 -7.72 -28.12 11.36
C SER A 134 -8.18 -29.18 12.35
N GLU A 135 -8.53 -30.38 11.90
CA GLU A 135 -9.01 -31.46 12.77
C GLU A 135 -7.86 -32.38 13.20
N THR A 136 -7.03 -32.78 12.25
CA THR A 136 -5.95 -33.74 12.47
C THR A 136 -4.66 -33.09 12.95
N LEU A 137 -4.48 -31.78 12.71
CA LEU A 137 -3.25 -31.02 12.96
C LEU A 137 -2.04 -31.54 12.18
N LEU A 138 -2.27 -32.31 11.11
CA LEU A 138 -1.24 -32.82 10.20
C LEU A 138 -1.21 -32.02 8.90
N PRO A 139 -0.12 -32.10 8.11
CA PRO A 139 -0.09 -31.51 6.78
C PRO A 139 -1.24 -32.01 5.91
N VAL A 140 -1.87 -31.10 5.19
CA VAL A 140 -2.99 -31.40 4.30
C VAL A 140 -2.54 -32.33 3.16
N GLU A 141 -3.24 -33.45 2.99
CA GLU A 141 -3.06 -34.37 1.86
C GLU A 141 -4.00 -33.99 0.71
N GLU A 142 -3.52 -33.14 -0.20
CA GLU A 142 -4.25 -32.74 -1.42
C GLU A 142 -3.61 -33.30 -2.68
N THR A 143 -4.39 -33.45 -3.75
CA THR A 143 -3.82 -33.85 -5.05
C THR A 143 -3.11 -32.69 -5.74
N ASP A 144 -3.62 -31.47 -5.57
CA ASP A 144 -2.99 -30.24 -6.07
C ASP A 144 -1.89 -29.76 -5.10
N GLU A 145 -0.63 -29.87 -5.51
CA GLU A 145 0.52 -29.32 -4.77
C GLU A 145 0.32 -27.87 -4.36
N LYS A 146 -0.29 -27.02 -5.21
CA LYS A 146 -0.49 -25.59 -4.88
C LYS A 146 -1.44 -25.37 -3.70
N GLN A 147 -2.33 -26.32 -3.41
CA GLN A 147 -3.25 -26.26 -2.28
C GLN A 147 -2.63 -26.78 -0.97
N LYS A 148 -1.56 -27.59 -1.05
CA LYS A 148 -0.82 -28.06 0.13
C LYS A 148 -0.02 -26.96 0.80
N TRP A 149 0.35 -25.92 0.06
CA TRP A 149 1.26 -24.89 0.54
C TRP A 149 0.56 -23.54 0.70
N TYR A 150 1.11 -22.69 1.54
CA TYR A 150 0.77 -21.28 1.62
C TYR A 150 2.02 -20.43 1.90
N PRO A 151 2.06 -19.17 1.44
CA PRO A 151 3.10 -18.24 1.85
C PRO A 151 2.85 -17.78 3.29
N PRO A 152 3.86 -17.77 4.18
CA PRO A 152 3.70 -17.42 5.60
C PRO A 152 3.50 -15.91 5.88
N GLY A 153 2.96 -15.17 4.91
CA GLY A 153 2.71 -13.74 5.00
C GLY A 153 3.95 -12.87 4.76
N HIS A 154 3.73 -11.56 4.64
CA HIS A 154 4.80 -10.61 4.30
C HIS A 154 5.87 -10.43 5.40
N GLY A 155 5.62 -10.93 6.62
CA GLY A 155 6.63 -10.94 7.69
C GLY A 155 7.83 -11.85 7.39
N ASP A 156 7.70 -12.78 6.44
CA ASP A 156 8.79 -13.65 6.00
C ASP A 156 9.88 -12.91 5.21
N ILE A 157 9.68 -11.63 4.88
CA ILE A 157 10.67 -10.79 4.17
C ILE A 157 12.05 -10.87 4.81
N PHE A 158 12.14 -10.83 6.14
CA PHE A 158 13.40 -10.82 6.86
C PHE A 158 14.15 -12.14 6.72
N HIS A 159 13.44 -13.25 6.87
CA HIS A 159 14.01 -14.58 6.76
C HIS A 159 14.40 -14.90 5.32
N SER A 160 13.46 -14.71 4.38
CA SER A 160 13.68 -15.00 2.97
C SER A 160 14.76 -14.14 2.33
N LEU A 161 14.86 -12.85 2.71
CA LEU A 161 15.96 -11.99 2.23
C LEU A 161 17.32 -12.48 2.74
N ALA A 162 17.42 -12.87 4.01
CA ALA A 162 18.66 -13.41 4.58
C ALA A 162 19.07 -14.72 3.90
N VAL A 163 18.13 -15.67 3.77
CA VAL A 163 18.39 -16.99 3.16
C VAL A 163 18.69 -16.88 1.66
N SER A 164 18.15 -15.86 0.97
CA SER A 164 18.43 -15.65 -0.45
C SER A 164 19.87 -15.19 -0.76
N GLY A 165 20.64 -14.77 0.24
CA GLY A 165 21.96 -14.15 0.07
C GLY A 165 21.92 -12.69 -0.38
N LEU A 166 20.75 -12.16 -0.80
CA LEU A 166 20.60 -10.76 -1.19
C LEU A 166 20.91 -9.78 -0.06
N LEU A 167 20.59 -10.14 1.19
CA LEU A 167 20.91 -9.33 2.36
C LEU A 167 22.40 -9.02 2.42
N ASP A 168 23.24 -10.07 2.36
CA ASP A 168 24.69 -9.93 2.47
C ASP A 168 25.28 -9.14 1.28
N GLU A 169 24.76 -9.37 0.07
CA GLU A 169 25.17 -8.62 -1.12
C GLU A 169 24.82 -7.13 -1.02
N LEU A 170 23.63 -6.78 -0.55
CA LEU A 170 23.22 -5.39 -0.36
C LEU A 170 24.08 -4.69 0.69
N LEU A 171 24.34 -5.36 1.82
CA LEU A 171 25.20 -4.84 2.88
C LEU A 171 26.64 -4.64 2.40
N GLN A 172 27.18 -5.55 1.58
CA GLN A 172 28.51 -5.41 0.96
C GLN A 172 28.59 -4.22 0.00
N GLN A 173 27.47 -3.85 -0.63
CA GLN A 173 27.37 -2.65 -1.47
C GLN A 173 27.21 -1.36 -0.64
N GLY A 174 27.20 -1.44 0.69
CA GLY A 174 26.95 -0.30 1.57
C GLY A 174 25.46 0.08 1.70
N ARG A 175 24.55 -0.80 1.27
CA ARG A 175 23.10 -0.56 1.34
C ARG A 175 22.53 -1.16 2.61
N ASP A 176 22.21 -0.32 3.57
CA ASP A 176 21.71 -0.73 4.89
C ASP A 176 20.29 -0.20 5.20
N ILE A 177 19.69 0.64 4.35
CA ILE A 177 18.35 1.20 4.58
C ILE A 177 17.36 0.63 3.55
N MET A 178 16.32 -0.03 4.03
CA MET A 178 15.31 -0.66 3.18
C MET A 178 13.95 0.01 3.32
N PHE A 179 13.42 0.52 2.21
CA PHE A 179 12.01 0.94 2.11
C PHE A 179 11.14 -0.20 1.58
N VAL A 180 10.22 -0.70 2.40
CA VAL A 180 9.29 -1.79 2.07
C VAL A 180 7.87 -1.23 1.92
N SER A 181 7.16 -1.62 0.85
CA SER A 181 5.73 -1.31 0.69
C SER A 181 5.01 -2.37 -0.15
N ASN A 182 3.68 -2.44 -0.05
CA ASN A 182 2.91 -3.33 -0.92
C ASN A 182 2.88 -2.80 -2.36
N ILE A 183 2.94 -3.70 -3.34
CA ILE A 183 2.85 -3.30 -4.76
C ILE A 183 1.46 -2.78 -5.15
N ASP A 184 0.41 -3.19 -4.43
CA ASP A 184 -0.96 -2.72 -4.63
C ASP A 184 -1.27 -1.41 -3.89
N ASN A 185 -0.31 -0.82 -3.17
CA ASN A 185 -0.38 0.54 -2.66
C ASN A 185 0.34 1.49 -3.63
N THR A 186 -0.40 2.06 -4.58
CA THR A 186 0.16 2.93 -5.63
C THR A 186 0.59 4.30 -5.11
N GLY A 187 0.14 4.69 -3.91
CA GLY A 187 0.57 5.91 -3.21
C GLY A 187 1.90 5.77 -2.47
N ALA A 188 2.43 4.55 -2.32
CA ALA A 188 3.68 4.31 -1.59
C ALA A 188 4.92 4.69 -2.42
N THR A 189 5.35 5.94 -2.32
CA THR A 189 6.60 6.45 -2.90
C THR A 189 7.70 6.54 -1.84
N LEU A 190 8.97 6.40 -2.23
CA LEU A 190 10.09 6.59 -1.30
C LEU A 190 10.18 8.06 -0.87
N ASP A 191 10.17 8.33 0.44
CA ASP A 191 10.32 9.68 1.00
C ASP A 191 11.70 9.84 1.64
N LEU A 192 12.53 10.67 1.02
CA LEU A 192 13.89 10.93 1.46
C LEU A 192 13.94 11.66 2.81
N LYS A 193 12.91 12.43 3.18
CA LYS A 193 12.85 13.05 4.50
C LYS A 193 12.74 11.99 5.58
N ILE A 194 11.91 10.97 5.37
CA ILE A 194 11.72 9.88 6.33
C ILE A 194 12.98 9.01 6.39
N ALA A 195 13.59 8.71 5.24
CA ALA A 195 14.84 7.97 5.18
C ALA A 195 15.98 8.72 5.90
N GLN A 196 16.12 10.03 5.68
CA GLN A 196 17.12 10.87 6.34
C GLN A 196 16.91 10.90 7.85
N PHE A 197 15.67 11.09 8.30
CA PHE A 197 15.35 11.06 9.72
C PHE A 197 15.73 9.71 10.35
N ALA A 198 15.49 8.59 9.66
CA ALA A 198 15.90 7.27 10.14
C ALA A 198 17.42 7.18 10.36
N CYS A 199 18.21 7.78 9.47
CA CYS A 199 19.67 7.84 9.60
C CYS A 199 20.12 8.74 10.75
N ASP A 200 19.61 9.97 10.80
CA ASP A 200 20.06 11.01 11.73
C ASP A 200 19.81 10.59 13.19
N GLU A 201 18.67 9.95 13.44
CA GLU A 201 18.27 9.51 14.78
C GLU A 201 18.62 8.04 15.07
N ALA A 202 19.34 7.37 14.16
CA ALA A 202 19.72 5.95 14.24
C ALA A 202 18.53 5.04 14.61
N VAL A 203 17.40 5.21 13.91
CA VAL A 203 16.17 4.46 14.16
C VAL A 203 16.16 3.18 13.34
N ASP A 204 16.05 2.05 14.03
CA ASP A 204 16.06 0.73 13.42
C ASP A 204 14.85 0.47 12.50
N TYR A 205 13.70 1.07 12.84
CA TYR A 205 12.41 0.75 12.23
C TYR A 205 11.44 1.94 12.28
N ILE A 206 10.91 2.34 11.13
CA ILE A 206 9.88 3.38 11.01
C ILE A 206 8.67 2.86 10.24
N MET A 207 7.50 2.88 10.87
CA MET A 207 6.23 2.57 10.22
C MET A 207 5.48 3.85 9.87
N GLU A 208 5.12 4.03 8.60
CA GLU A 208 4.21 5.10 8.22
C GLU A 208 2.78 4.77 8.68
N CYS A 209 2.08 5.79 9.17
CA CYS A 209 0.71 5.70 9.69
C CYS A 209 -0.14 6.85 9.18
N THR A 210 -1.41 6.61 8.87
CA THR A 210 -2.37 7.66 8.46
C THR A 210 -3.57 7.67 9.39
N THR A 211 -4.33 8.77 9.40
CA THR A 211 -5.61 8.83 10.12
C THR A 211 -6.60 7.82 9.54
N LYS A 212 -7.27 7.06 10.43
CA LYS A 212 -8.32 6.09 10.07
C LYS A 212 -9.54 6.80 9.46
N THR A 213 -10.08 6.17 8.44
CA THR A 213 -11.40 6.48 7.87
C THR A 213 -12.33 5.28 8.06
N GLN A 214 -13.62 5.48 7.76
CA GLN A 214 -14.63 4.42 7.85
C GLN A 214 -14.33 3.23 6.92
N SER A 215 -13.55 3.45 5.85
CA SER A 215 -13.14 2.41 4.89
C SER A 215 -12.00 1.53 5.41
N ASP A 216 -11.26 1.98 6.43
CA ASP A 216 -10.05 1.31 6.94
C ASP A 216 -10.41 0.23 7.99
N ILE A 217 -11.26 -0.72 7.59
CA ILE A 217 -11.85 -1.75 8.47
C ILE A 217 -10.94 -2.98 8.63
N LYS A 218 -10.04 -3.24 7.67
CA LYS A 218 -9.19 -4.45 7.60
C LYS A 218 -7.71 -4.09 7.54
N GLY A 219 -7.03 -4.10 8.69
CA GLY A 219 -5.59 -3.95 8.79
C GLY A 219 -5.11 -3.80 10.22
N GLY A 220 -3.87 -3.36 10.39
CA GLY A 220 -3.25 -3.22 11.70
C GLY A 220 -3.35 -1.80 12.25
N THR A 221 -3.47 -1.72 13.57
CA THR A 221 -3.43 -0.46 14.33
C THR A 221 -2.21 -0.49 15.24
N LEU A 222 -1.63 0.68 15.49
CA LEU A 222 -0.60 0.80 16.51
C LEU A 222 -1.27 0.91 17.88
N ILE A 223 -0.74 0.16 18.85
CA ILE A 223 -1.14 0.23 20.26
C ILE A 223 0.10 0.31 21.14
N ASP A 224 -0.06 0.87 22.32
CA ASP A 224 0.96 0.84 23.36
C ASP A 224 0.61 -0.27 24.37
N ILE A 225 1.54 -1.22 24.54
CA ILE A 225 1.46 -2.26 25.58
C ILE A 225 2.70 -2.10 26.46
N ALA A 226 2.48 -1.69 27.72
CA ALA A 226 3.54 -1.53 28.72
C ALA A 226 4.70 -0.62 28.28
N GLY A 227 4.42 0.47 27.56
CA GLY A 227 5.40 1.44 27.06
C GLY A 227 5.99 1.06 25.69
N GLN A 228 5.71 -0.14 25.20
CA GLN A 228 6.16 -0.62 23.89
C GLN A 228 5.07 -0.43 22.85
N LEU A 229 5.45 0.22 21.75
CA LEU A 229 4.57 0.40 20.62
C LEU A 229 4.54 -0.91 19.82
N MET A 230 3.36 -1.51 19.69
CA MET A 230 3.13 -2.77 19.01
C MET A 230 2.17 -2.59 17.84
N HIS A 231 2.42 -3.33 16.77
CA HIS A 231 1.50 -3.43 15.65
C HIS A 231 0.50 -4.56 15.91
N LEU A 232 -0.76 -4.20 16.12
CA LEU A 232 -1.82 -5.17 16.36
C LEU A 232 -2.65 -5.35 15.09
N GLU A 233 -2.52 -6.52 14.45
CA GLU A 233 -3.40 -6.96 13.38
C GLU A 233 -4.66 -7.59 13.98
N PHE A 234 -5.85 -7.00 13.73
CA PHE A 234 -7.10 -7.46 14.33
C PHE A 234 -7.95 -8.30 13.36
N LEU A 235 -8.55 -9.37 13.87
CA LEU A 235 -9.82 -9.90 13.39
C LEU A 235 -10.95 -9.09 14.04
N LYS A 236 -11.88 -8.57 13.21
CA LYS A 236 -12.97 -7.63 13.54
C LYS A 236 -13.74 -7.89 14.84
N TYR A 237 -13.79 -9.14 15.31
CA TYR A 237 -14.58 -9.56 16.47
C TYR A 237 -13.91 -9.29 17.83
N LEU A 238 -12.58 -9.26 17.88
CA LEU A 238 -11.86 -9.10 19.16
C LEU A 238 -11.67 -7.64 19.57
N GLN A 239 -11.84 -6.69 18.65
CA GLN A 239 -11.56 -5.27 18.88
C GLN A 239 -12.41 -4.66 20.00
N ASN A 240 -13.71 -4.99 20.06
CA ASN A 240 -14.62 -4.49 21.10
C ASN A 240 -14.48 -5.21 22.44
N ILE A 241 -14.00 -6.46 22.43
CA ILE A 241 -13.86 -7.27 23.65
C ILE A 241 -12.52 -6.94 24.33
N TRP A 242 -11.42 -6.87 23.59
CA TRP A 242 -10.08 -6.65 24.14
C TRP A 242 -9.88 -5.22 24.68
N MET A 243 -10.35 -4.20 23.97
CA MET A 243 -10.21 -2.79 24.39
C MET A 243 -10.91 -2.50 25.72
N ASN A 244 -11.94 -3.27 26.07
CA ASN A 244 -12.71 -3.08 27.31
C ASN A 244 -12.29 -4.03 28.45
N SER A 245 -11.44 -5.02 28.20
CA SER A 245 -11.21 -6.13 29.14
C SER A 245 -9.77 -6.25 29.65
N VAL A 246 -8.79 -5.55 29.08
CA VAL A 246 -7.37 -5.68 29.48
C VAL A 246 -6.91 -4.44 30.28
N PRO A 247 -6.66 -4.56 31.60
CA PRO A 247 -6.41 -3.41 32.50
C PRO A 247 -5.17 -2.56 32.20
N HIS A 248 -4.32 -2.96 31.24
CA HIS A 248 -3.04 -2.32 30.93
C HIS A 248 -2.85 -2.01 29.44
N VAL A 249 -3.88 -2.17 28.61
CA VAL A 249 -3.88 -1.66 27.24
C VAL A 249 -4.36 -0.22 27.30
N HIS A 250 -3.42 0.70 27.52
CA HIS A 250 -3.70 2.12 27.37
C HIS A 250 -3.73 2.43 25.88
N SER A 251 -4.90 2.30 25.25
CA SER A 251 -5.11 2.97 23.97
C SER A 251 -5.06 4.48 24.25
N ASN A 252 -3.93 5.12 23.96
CA ASN A 252 -3.91 6.57 23.90
C ASN A 252 -4.94 6.95 22.81
N PRO A 253 -5.99 7.74 23.09
CA PRO A 253 -7.07 7.98 22.13
C PRO A 253 -6.58 8.55 20.79
N GLN A 254 -5.43 9.23 20.79
CA GLN A 254 -4.76 9.67 19.57
C GLN A 254 -4.12 8.53 18.79
N GLN A 255 -3.52 7.52 19.44
CA GLN A 255 -2.86 6.39 18.78
C GLN A 255 -3.84 5.36 18.19
N SER A 256 -5.00 5.15 18.82
CA SER A 256 -6.06 4.29 18.27
C SER A 256 -6.73 4.87 17.01
N SER A 257 -6.49 6.15 16.72
CA SER A 257 -6.97 6.86 15.53
C SER A 257 -6.07 6.65 14.29
N TYR A 258 -4.90 6.04 14.45
CA TYR A 258 -3.95 5.82 13.35
C TYR A 258 -3.99 4.40 12.79
N TYR A 259 -3.86 4.32 11.47
CA TYR A 259 -3.87 3.11 10.67
C TYR A 259 -2.48 2.88 10.07
N SER A 260 -1.95 1.67 10.18
CA SER A 260 -0.67 1.32 9.54
C SER A 260 -0.84 1.31 8.03
N VAL A 261 -0.06 2.12 7.32
CA VAL A 261 -0.10 2.13 5.85
C VAL A 261 0.74 1.00 5.24
N ARG A 262 1.40 0.18 6.08
CA ARG A 262 2.29 -0.92 5.71
C ARG A 262 3.46 -0.51 4.81
N ASN A 263 3.83 0.78 4.86
CA ASN A 263 5.11 1.28 4.37
C ASN A 263 6.08 1.31 5.54
N LEU A 264 7.30 0.85 5.30
CA LEU A 264 8.31 0.62 6.33
C LEU A 264 9.68 1.09 5.86
N TYR A 265 10.44 1.75 6.74
CA TYR A 265 11.88 1.92 6.63
C TYR A 265 12.56 1.03 7.66
N TRP A 266 13.51 0.21 7.23
CA TRP A 266 14.22 -0.74 8.08
C TRP A 266 15.73 -0.59 7.93
N TRP A 267 16.44 -0.52 9.06
CA TRP A 267 17.90 -0.59 9.10
C TRP A 267 18.36 -2.05 9.21
N MET A 268 18.99 -2.55 8.14
CA MET A 268 19.20 -3.99 7.89
C MET A 268 20.18 -4.67 8.86
N HIS A 269 20.95 -3.91 9.65
CA HIS A 269 21.89 -4.46 10.64
C HIS A 269 21.23 -4.90 11.97
N THR A 270 19.94 -4.64 12.17
CA THR A 270 19.27 -4.78 13.47
C THR A 270 18.65 -6.17 13.67
N LYS A 271 18.94 -6.80 14.83
CA LYS A 271 18.37 -8.11 15.21
C LYS A 271 16.98 -7.93 15.85
N PHE A 272 16.01 -8.67 15.33
CA PHE A 272 14.55 -8.51 15.56
C PHE A 272 14.02 -8.69 16.98
N SER A 273 14.86 -9.03 17.96
CA SER A 273 14.38 -9.34 19.32
C SER A 273 13.84 -8.13 20.08
N VAL A 274 13.98 -6.91 19.53
CA VAL A 274 13.62 -5.66 20.18
C VAL A 274 13.37 -4.59 19.12
N VAL A 275 12.16 -4.54 18.54
CA VAL A 275 11.83 -3.48 17.58
C VAL A 275 11.06 -2.38 18.30
N LEU A 276 11.70 -1.22 18.37
CA LEU A 276 11.15 -0.02 18.96
C LEU A 276 10.44 0.74 17.84
N LEU A 277 9.13 0.47 17.71
CA LEU A 277 8.34 1.06 16.64
C LEU A 277 8.17 2.57 16.86
N ASN A 278 8.83 3.36 16.02
CA ASN A 278 8.48 4.75 15.79
C ASN A 278 7.45 4.80 14.66
N GLY A 279 6.24 5.28 14.97
CA GLY A 279 5.20 5.55 13.98
C GLY A 279 5.29 6.98 13.49
N VAL A 280 5.36 7.19 12.18
CA VAL A 280 5.35 8.53 11.57
C VAL A 280 3.97 8.77 10.96
N HIS A 281 3.32 9.86 11.35
CA HIS A 281 2.07 10.28 10.71
C HIS A 281 2.37 10.83 9.32
N VAL A 282 1.70 10.29 8.31
CA VAL A 282 1.84 10.68 6.92
C VAL A 282 0.49 11.07 6.31
N LYS A 283 0.53 11.88 5.26
CA LYS A 283 -0.66 12.22 4.48
C LYS A 283 -1.27 10.96 3.85
N ARG A 284 -2.60 10.92 3.78
CA ARG A 284 -3.36 9.80 3.22
C ARG A 284 -3.03 9.52 1.75
N SER A 285 -2.51 10.50 1.02
CA SER A 285 -2.02 10.32 -0.37
C SER A 285 -0.94 9.24 -0.50
N ARG A 286 -0.25 8.88 0.60
CA ARG A 286 0.76 7.80 0.65
C ARG A 286 0.16 6.41 0.87
N PHE A 287 -1.15 6.35 1.07
CA PHE A 287 -1.91 5.13 1.35
C PHE A 287 -3.13 5.03 0.43
N LEU A 288 -2.88 4.44 -0.73
CA LEU A 288 -3.87 4.16 -1.76
C LEU A 288 -3.87 2.66 -2.09
N PRO A 289 -4.27 1.78 -1.14
CA PRO A 289 -4.34 0.35 -1.39
C PRO A 289 -5.55 0.01 -2.26
N VAL A 290 -5.38 -0.93 -3.19
CA VAL A 290 -6.48 -1.39 -4.05
C VAL A 290 -6.80 -2.82 -3.66
N LYS A 291 -7.90 -3.07 -2.94
CA LYS A 291 -8.26 -4.41 -2.45
C LYS A 291 -9.42 -5.02 -3.22
N LYS A 292 -10.31 -4.20 -3.75
CA LYS A 292 -11.49 -4.62 -4.52
C LYS A 292 -11.63 -3.80 -5.81
N THR A 293 -12.54 -4.22 -6.67
CA THR A 293 -12.94 -3.48 -7.86
C THR A 293 -13.62 -2.14 -7.53
N ASP A 294 -14.19 -1.98 -6.34
CA ASP A 294 -14.64 -0.69 -5.79
C ASP A 294 -13.51 0.35 -5.80
N ASP A 295 -12.33 -0.04 -5.30
CA ASP A 295 -11.13 0.80 -5.27
C ASP A 295 -10.58 1.02 -6.70
N LEU A 296 -10.69 -0.01 -7.55
CA LEU A 296 -10.24 0.02 -8.94
C LEU A 296 -11.02 1.07 -9.76
N LEU A 297 -12.33 1.19 -9.57
CA LEU A 297 -13.11 2.23 -10.26
C LEU A 297 -12.61 3.63 -9.91
N ALA A 298 -12.35 3.89 -8.62
CA ALA A 298 -11.85 5.19 -8.18
C ALA A 298 -10.54 5.54 -8.89
N ILE A 299 -9.53 4.67 -8.81
CA ILE A 299 -8.19 4.94 -9.35
C ILE A 299 -8.12 4.90 -10.88
N SER A 300 -9.00 4.14 -11.54
CA SER A 300 -9.02 4.06 -13.00
C SER A 300 -9.74 5.26 -13.64
N SER A 301 -10.75 5.81 -12.97
CA SER A 301 -11.50 6.99 -13.41
C SER A 301 -10.68 8.29 -13.44
N ASP A 302 -11.28 9.37 -13.92
CA ASP A 302 -10.71 10.72 -13.95
C ASP A 302 -10.43 11.35 -12.58
N LEU A 303 -10.93 10.74 -11.50
CA LEU A 303 -10.67 11.16 -10.12
C LEU A 303 -9.18 11.09 -9.73
N TYR A 304 -8.43 10.18 -10.34
CA TYR A 304 -6.99 10.05 -10.12
C TYR A 304 -6.22 10.23 -11.41
N PHE A 305 -5.09 10.94 -11.32
CA PHE A 305 -4.16 11.12 -12.42
C PHE A 305 -2.76 10.66 -12.05
N ILE A 306 -1.93 10.39 -13.06
CA ILE A 306 -0.52 10.05 -12.86
C ILE A 306 0.28 11.35 -12.85
N GLY A 307 0.87 11.68 -11.69
CA GLY A 307 1.70 12.87 -11.52
C GLY A 307 3.06 12.76 -12.23
N PRO A 308 3.86 13.85 -12.20
CA PRO A 308 5.20 13.87 -12.80
C PRO A 308 6.15 12.79 -12.24
N ASP A 309 6.01 12.49 -10.95
CA ASP A 309 6.73 11.43 -10.21
C ASP A 309 6.15 10.02 -10.46
N ARG A 310 5.21 9.89 -11.40
CA ARG A 310 4.50 8.65 -11.76
C ARG A 310 3.69 8.05 -10.60
N SER A 311 3.41 8.81 -9.57
CA SER A 311 2.46 8.42 -8.51
C SER A 311 1.03 8.76 -8.90
N LEU A 312 0.09 7.93 -8.44
CA LEU A 312 -1.33 8.22 -8.60
C LEU A 312 -1.73 9.27 -7.56
N LYS A 313 -2.29 10.38 -8.02
CA LYS A 313 -2.71 11.51 -7.19
C LYS A 313 -4.20 11.76 -7.38
N LEU A 314 -4.87 11.98 -6.26
CA LEU A 314 -6.23 12.50 -6.23
C LEU A 314 -6.21 13.92 -6.81
N ILE A 315 -7.25 14.30 -7.57
CA ILE A 315 -7.42 15.67 -8.06
C ILE A 315 -7.40 16.68 -6.90
N GLU A 316 -6.89 17.89 -7.15
CA GLU A 316 -6.66 18.90 -6.12
C GLU A 316 -7.97 19.43 -5.50
N GLU A 317 -9.07 19.37 -6.24
CA GLU A 317 -10.40 19.79 -5.83
C GLU A 317 -11.04 18.84 -4.80
N ARG A 318 -10.37 17.75 -4.43
CA ARG A 318 -10.89 16.72 -3.54
C ARG A 318 -10.01 16.45 -2.34
N ASP A 319 -10.63 16.49 -1.16
CA ASP A 319 -9.98 16.06 0.09
C ASP A 319 -9.93 14.53 0.25
N SER A 320 -10.91 13.82 -0.33
CA SER A 320 -11.03 12.37 -0.19
C SER A 320 -11.74 11.72 -1.38
N ALA A 321 -11.46 10.43 -1.60
CA ALA A 321 -12.17 9.59 -2.56
C ALA A 321 -13.65 9.37 -2.15
N PRO A 322 -14.57 9.18 -3.12
CA PRO A 322 -15.96 8.85 -2.85
C PRO A 322 -16.12 7.44 -2.29
N ILE A 323 -17.27 7.17 -1.67
CA ILE A 323 -17.65 5.82 -1.25
C ILE A 323 -18.24 5.08 -2.44
N ILE A 324 -17.57 4.04 -2.92
CA ILE A 324 -18.03 3.21 -4.04
C ILE A 324 -18.38 1.82 -3.53
N GLN A 325 -19.55 1.32 -3.93
CA GLN A 325 -20.03 -0.02 -3.62
C GLN A 325 -20.55 -0.68 -4.88
N LEU A 326 -19.76 -1.59 -5.46
CA LEU A 326 -20.15 -2.33 -6.65
C LEU A 326 -20.75 -3.68 -6.27
N GLY A 327 -21.86 -4.02 -6.94
CA GLY A 327 -22.58 -5.26 -6.72
C GLY A 327 -21.85 -6.50 -7.25
N LYS A 328 -22.50 -7.65 -7.09
CA LYS A 328 -21.93 -8.98 -7.43
C LYS A 328 -21.37 -9.10 -8.86
N TYR A 329 -21.95 -8.35 -9.81
CA TYR A 329 -21.57 -8.38 -11.22
C TYR A 329 -20.25 -7.65 -11.54
N PHE A 330 -19.61 -7.03 -10.54
CA PHE A 330 -18.36 -6.30 -10.70
C PHE A 330 -17.25 -6.90 -9.83
N GLN A 331 -17.43 -8.09 -9.25
CA GLN A 331 -16.48 -8.60 -8.25
C GLN A 331 -15.16 -9.04 -8.86
N THR A 332 -15.17 -9.54 -10.10
CA THR A 332 -13.95 -9.93 -10.81
C THR A 332 -13.45 -8.81 -11.73
N VAL A 333 -12.14 -8.74 -11.97
CA VAL A 333 -11.52 -7.75 -12.86
C VAL A 333 -12.08 -7.84 -14.28
N ASP A 334 -12.24 -9.06 -14.80
CA ASP A 334 -12.76 -9.28 -16.16
C ASP A 334 -14.20 -8.80 -16.29
N GLU A 335 -15.06 -9.14 -15.32
CA GLU A 335 -16.44 -8.68 -15.27
C GLU A 335 -16.55 -7.17 -15.07
N PHE A 336 -15.67 -6.59 -14.26
CA PHE A 336 -15.58 -5.16 -14.04
C PHE A 336 -15.25 -4.44 -15.34
N HIS A 337 -14.18 -4.81 -16.04
CA HIS A 337 -13.82 -4.18 -17.31
C HIS A 337 -14.88 -4.40 -18.40
N ALA A 338 -15.54 -5.56 -18.42
CA ALA A 338 -16.62 -5.83 -19.39
C ALA A 338 -17.86 -4.92 -19.24
N ARG A 339 -17.97 -4.19 -18.12
CA ARG A 339 -19.10 -3.31 -17.79
C ARG A 339 -18.80 -1.83 -17.97
N PHE A 340 -17.58 -1.47 -18.36
CA PHE A 340 -17.19 -0.09 -18.63
C PHE A 340 -16.54 0.00 -20.01
N ASP A 341 -17.25 0.58 -20.96
CA ASP A 341 -16.67 0.93 -22.28
C ASP A 341 -15.64 2.05 -22.15
N ASP A 342 -15.86 2.90 -21.16
CA ASP A 342 -14.92 3.85 -20.56
C ASP A 342 -15.33 4.07 -19.10
N TYR A 343 -14.43 4.55 -18.27
CA TYR A 343 -14.77 4.87 -16.89
C TYR A 343 -15.59 6.17 -16.82
N PRO A 344 -16.66 6.21 -16.02
CA PRO A 344 -17.47 7.42 -15.89
C PRO A 344 -16.64 8.57 -15.28
N ASN A 345 -17.01 9.80 -15.63
CA ASN A 345 -16.54 10.99 -14.95
C ASN A 345 -17.13 11.00 -13.54
N ILE A 346 -16.28 10.91 -12.52
CA ILE A 346 -16.68 10.87 -11.11
C ILE A 346 -16.02 11.96 -10.26
N CYS A 347 -15.44 12.98 -10.92
CA CYS A 347 -14.80 14.12 -10.27
C CYS A 347 -15.69 14.85 -9.26
N ASP A 348 -17.03 14.78 -9.39
CA ASP A 348 -18.02 15.39 -8.47
C ASP A 348 -18.88 14.35 -7.69
N LEU A 349 -18.54 13.07 -7.77
CA LEU A 349 -19.21 11.99 -7.04
C LEU A 349 -18.95 12.03 -5.52
N ARG A 350 -19.97 11.87 -4.69
CA ARG A 350 -19.86 11.70 -3.23
C ARG A 350 -19.99 10.24 -2.83
N SER A 351 -20.99 9.55 -3.38
CA SER A 351 -21.17 8.11 -3.20
C SER A 351 -21.77 7.45 -4.43
N LEU A 352 -21.40 6.21 -4.68
CA LEU A 352 -21.94 5.36 -5.75
C LEU A 352 -22.29 3.99 -5.19
N LYS A 353 -23.54 3.58 -5.40
CA LYS A 353 -23.98 2.21 -5.18
C LYS A 353 -24.57 1.63 -6.46
N ILE A 354 -24.09 0.46 -6.88
CA ILE A 354 -24.62 -0.24 -8.05
C ILE A 354 -25.06 -1.65 -7.66
N GLU A 355 -26.32 -1.96 -7.91
CA GLU A 355 -26.92 -3.28 -7.70
C GLU A 355 -27.52 -3.80 -9.02
N GLY A 356 -27.31 -5.07 -9.33
CA GLY A 356 -27.74 -5.66 -10.61
C GLY A 356 -26.71 -5.52 -11.73
N ASP A 357 -27.05 -6.04 -12.92
CA ASP A 357 -26.14 -6.10 -14.06
C ASP A 357 -26.25 -4.83 -14.91
N VAL A 358 -25.28 -3.93 -14.79
CA VAL A 358 -25.30 -2.62 -15.47
C VAL A 358 -24.00 -2.45 -16.23
N ARG A 359 -24.10 -1.96 -17.47
CA ARG A 359 -22.96 -1.57 -18.31
C ARG A 359 -23.01 -0.07 -18.61
N PHE A 360 -21.85 0.57 -18.60
CA PHE A 360 -21.67 1.99 -18.87
C PHE A 360 -21.04 2.16 -20.24
N GLU A 361 -21.71 2.93 -21.09
CA GLU A 361 -21.09 3.44 -22.32
C GLU A 361 -20.16 4.63 -21.99
N LYS A 362 -19.51 5.17 -23.03
CA LYS A 362 -18.53 6.26 -22.89
C LYS A 362 -19.16 7.57 -22.42
N ASN A 363 -18.36 8.46 -21.86
CA ASN A 363 -18.78 9.83 -21.49
C ASN A 363 -19.95 9.90 -20.48
N VAL A 364 -20.21 8.86 -19.70
CA VAL A 364 -21.18 8.93 -18.59
C VAL A 364 -20.59 9.77 -17.46
N THR A 365 -21.40 10.63 -16.84
CA THR A 365 -21.00 11.48 -15.71
C THR A 365 -21.86 11.20 -14.49
N LEU A 366 -21.22 10.97 -13.34
CA LEU A 366 -21.89 10.69 -12.07
C LEU A 366 -21.52 11.76 -11.03
N LYS A 367 -22.52 12.43 -10.45
CA LYS A 367 -22.33 13.53 -9.48
C LYS A 367 -23.16 13.34 -8.20
N GLY A 368 -22.62 13.78 -7.07
CA GLY A 368 -23.31 13.71 -5.78
C GLY A 368 -23.51 12.26 -5.29
N ASP A 369 -24.67 11.95 -4.72
CA ASP A 369 -25.00 10.57 -4.31
C ASP A 369 -25.79 9.85 -5.40
N VAL A 370 -25.20 8.80 -5.98
CA VAL A 370 -25.81 8.03 -7.07
C VAL A 370 -26.09 6.60 -6.62
N ASN A 371 -27.32 6.14 -6.85
CA ASN A 371 -27.71 4.75 -6.59
C ASN A 371 -28.39 4.15 -7.84
N ILE A 372 -27.79 3.12 -8.41
CA ILE A 372 -28.29 2.45 -9.61
C ILE A 372 -28.70 1.03 -9.24
N VAL A 373 -29.96 0.68 -9.46
CA VAL A 373 -30.51 -0.65 -9.15
C VAL A 373 -31.13 -1.24 -10.41
N ASN A 374 -30.67 -2.42 -10.82
CA ASN A 374 -31.25 -3.18 -11.91
C ASN A 374 -31.87 -4.49 -11.42
N ASN A 375 -33.20 -4.54 -11.46
CA ASN A 375 -34.05 -5.68 -11.11
C ASN A 375 -34.64 -6.39 -12.34
N SER A 376 -34.39 -5.91 -13.56
CA SER A 376 -35.02 -6.39 -14.79
C SER A 376 -34.62 -7.81 -15.22
N GLY A 377 -33.65 -8.43 -14.53
CA GLY A 377 -33.12 -9.76 -14.86
C GLY A 377 -32.28 -9.81 -16.14
N LYS A 378 -32.09 -8.69 -16.84
CA LYS A 378 -31.23 -8.54 -18.02
C LYS A 378 -30.22 -7.43 -17.78
N GLN A 379 -29.08 -7.45 -18.51
CA GLN A 379 -28.12 -6.34 -18.45
C GLN A 379 -28.77 -5.04 -18.94
N GLN A 380 -28.58 -3.96 -18.21
CA GLN A 380 -29.05 -2.63 -18.55
C GLN A 380 -27.88 -1.73 -18.92
N ILE A 381 -28.11 -0.81 -19.86
CA ILE A 381 -27.06 0.06 -20.41
C ILE A 381 -27.34 1.50 -19.95
N ILE A 382 -26.33 2.13 -19.36
CA ILE A 382 -26.30 3.58 -19.18
C ILE A 382 -25.68 4.16 -20.45
N SER A 383 -26.51 4.84 -21.26
CA SER A 383 -26.13 5.33 -22.57
C SER A 383 -25.07 6.44 -22.52
N SER A 384 -24.33 6.56 -23.61
CA SER A 384 -23.27 7.55 -23.77
C SER A 384 -23.75 8.98 -23.50
N GLY A 385 -22.95 9.75 -22.76
CA GLY A 385 -23.27 11.15 -22.41
C GLY A 385 -24.30 11.32 -21.30
N THR A 386 -24.81 10.24 -20.70
CA THR A 386 -25.76 10.33 -19.58
C THR A 386 -25.14 11.02 -18.37
N LEU A 387 -25.86 11.98 -17.80
CA LEU A 387 -25.55 12.61 -16.52
C LEU A 387 -26.51 12.07 -15.46
N ILE A 388 -25.98 11.51 -14.37
CA ILE A 388 -26.76 11.11 -13.18
C ILE A 388 -26.27 11.93 -12.00
N ASN A 389 -27.14 12.75 -11.40
CA ASN A 389 -26.76 13.72 -10.37
C ASN A 389 -27.71 13.68 -9.16
N ASN A 390 -27.22 13.20 -8.00
CA ASN A 390 -28.02 13.04 -6.78
C ASN A 390 -29.32 12.23 -6.98
N GLU A 391 -29.24 11.16 -7.77
CA GLU A 391 -30.40 10.40 -8.24
C GLU A 391 -30.31 8.91 -7.92
N ARG A 392 -31.49 8.31 -7.75
CA ARG A 392 -31.68 6.86 -7.72
C ARG A 392 -32.31 6.39 -9.02
N VAL A 393 -31.55 5.66 -9.82
CA VAL A 393 -32.02 5.06 -11.08
C VAL A 393 -32.42 3.61 -10.83
N VAL A 394 -33.65 3.23 -11.22
CA VAL A 394 -34.16 1.87 -11.05
C VAL A 394 -34.63 1.31 -12.39
N PHE A 395 -34.05 0.20 -12.82
CA PHE A 395 -34.52 -0.61 -13.93
C PHE A 395 -35.32 -1.78 -13.38
N ASN A 396 -36.59 -1.91 -13.79
CA ASN A 396 -37.49 -2.96 -13.31
C ASN A 396 -37.70 -4.06 -14.34
#